data_AF-A0A189V785-F1
#
_entry.id   AF-A0A189V785-F1
#
_cell.length_a   1.000
_cell.length_b   1.000
_cell.length_c   1.000
_cell.angle_alpha   90.00
_cell.angle_beta   90.00
_cell.angle_gamma   90.00
#
_symmetry.space_group_name_H-M   'P 1'
#
loop_
_entity.id
_entity.type
_entity.pdbx_description
1 polymer ?
#
loop_
_entity_poly.entity_id
_entity_poly.type
_entity_poly.pdbx_seq_one_letter_code
_entity_poly.pdbx_strand_id
1 'polypeptide(L)'
;RYPNATKVFVNGTWVGVHQDPKHLVSLVQGLRRKNIINFEVSLVRDIRDREFKIFSDAGRVMRPLFTVEQEDNGENGVEKGQLLLKKEHIARLERDKELGKYHPDYWGWDGLLKSGAVEYLDAEEEETAMICMTPEDLDMYRLTKLGFQVHDNSGVGNNRIRTKMNMTTHAYTHCEIHPSMLLGV
;
A
#
# COMPACT_ATOMS: atom_id res chain seq x y z
N ARG A 1 19.94 -18.55 -23.59
CA ARG A 1 20.31 -17.67 -22.44
C ARG A 1 19.31 -16.51 -22.42
N TYR A 2 18.72 -16.20 -21.26
CA TYR A 2 17.76 -15.09 -21.10
C TYR A 2 18.46 -13.89 -20.45
N PRO A 3 19.06 -12.97 -21.24
CA PRO A 3 19.89 -11.88 -20.72
C PRO A 3 19.13 -10.85 -19.87
N ASN A 4 17.78 -10.87 -19.94
CA ASN A 4 16.88 -9.94 -19.26
C ASN A 4 16.01 -10.60 -18.19
N ALA A 5 16.29 -11.86 -17.84
CA ALA A 5 15.54 -12.53 -16.78
C ALA A 5 15.85 -11.91 -15.41
N THR A 6 14.84 -11.85 -14.55
CA THR A 6 14.94 -11.36 -13.17
C THR A 6 15.27 -12.53 -12.25
N LYS A 7 16.27 -12.35 -11.38
CA LYS A 7 16.65 -13.33 -10.35
C LYS A 7 15.61 -13.32 -9.24
N VAL A 8 15.24 -14.49 -8.74
CA VAL A 8 14.29 -14.63 -7.62
C VAL A 8 15.04 -15.13 -6.40
N PHE A 9 14.94 -14.41 -5.29
CA PHE A 9 15.54 -14.75 -4.00
C PHE A 9 14.45 -14.99 -2.96
N VAL A 10 14.66 -15.99 -2.11
CA VAL A 10 13.81 -16.26 -0.95
C VAL A 10 14.72 -16.35 0.28
N ASN A 11 14.54 -15.44 1.25
CA ASN A 11 15.38 -15.32 2.44
C ASN A 11 16.88 -15.34 2.10
N GLY A 12 17.28 -14.53 1.11
CA GLY A 12 18.66 -14.45 0.61
C GLY A 12 19.12 -15.62 -0.26
N THR A 13 18.37 -16.72 -0.34
CA THR A 13 18.73 -17.86 -1.20
C THR A 13 18.24 -17.63 -2.63
N TRP A 14 19.15 -17.72 -3.60
CA TRP A 14 18.77 -17.67 -5.01
C TRP A 14 18.06 -18.95 -5.43
N VAL A 15 16.77 -18.85 -5.79
CA VAL A 15 15.94 -20.02 -6.15
C VAL A 15 15.79 -20.21 -7.65
N GLY A 16 15.94 -19.15 -8.45
CA GLY A 16 15.80 -19.25 -9.90
C GLY A 16 15.70 -17.92 -10.63
N VAL A 17 15.23 -17.97 -11.88
CA VAL A 17 15.05 -16.79 -12.72
C VAL A 17 13.67 -16.82 -13.38
N HIS A 18 13.06 -15.64 -13.54
CA HIS A 18 11.78 -15.48 -14.22
C HIS A 18 11.90 -14.45 -15.36
N GLN A 19 11.27 -14.73 -16.50
CA GLN A 19 11.36 -13.83 -17.68
C GLN A 19 10.40 -12.64 -17.60
N ASP A 20 9.24 -12.83 -16.98
CA ASP A 20 8.25 -11.76 -16.75
C ASP A 20 8.13 -11.45 -15.25
N PRO A 21 8.99 -10.57 -14.70
CA PRO A 21 8.92 -10.20 -13.29
C PRO A 21 7.67 -9.38 -12.96
N LYS A 22 7.09 -8.65 -13.92
CA LYS A 22 5.92 -7.81 -13.66
C LYS A 22 4.72 -8.68 -13.32
N HIS A 23 4.48 -9.70 -14.15
CA HIS A 23 3.41 -10.67 -13.90
C HIS A 23 3.64 -11.45 -12.59
N LEU A 24 4.88 -11.90 -12.34
CA LEU A 24 5.22 -12.62 -11.11
C LEU A 24 4.93 -11.78 -9.85
N VAL A 25 5.38 -10.52 -9.81
CA VAL A 25 5.18 -9.63 -8.67
C VAL A 25 3.69 -9.40 -8.42
N SER A 26 2.92 -9.07 -9.46
CA SER A 26 1.48 -8.85 -9.35
C SER A 26 0.74 -10.09 -8.82
N LEU A 27 1.11 -11.28 -9.30
CA LEU A 27 0.54 -12.54 -8.82
C LEU A 27 0.84 -12.77 -7.33
N VAL A 28 2.11 -12.64 -6.92
CA VAL A 28 2.51 -12.92 -5.53
C VAL A 28 1.94 -11.87 -4.56
N GLN A 29 1.87 -10.60 -4.96
CA GLN A 29 1.17 -9.56 -4.20
C GLN A 29 -0.32 -9.89 -4.05
N GLY A 30 -0.97 -10.36 -5.12
CA GLY A 30 -2.36 -10.84 -5.06
C GLY A 30 -2.56 -12.02 -4.09
N LEU A 31 -1.61 -12.96 -4.03
CA LEU A 31 -1.63 -14.07 -3.08
C LEU A 31 -1.47 -13.60 -1.63
N ARG A 32 -0.62 -12.61 -1.37
CA ARG A 32 -0.48 -11.96 -0.05
C ARG A 32 -1.78 -11.27 0.37
N ARG A 33 -2.40 -10.48 -0.53
CA ARG A 33 -3.68 -9.81 -0.25
C ARG A 33 -4.82 -10.78 0.06
N LYS A 34 -4.83 -11.95 -0.60
CA LYS A 34 -5.81 -13.03 -0.34
C LYS A 34 -5.47 -13.87 0.90
N ASN A 35 -4.40 -13.53 1.63
CA ASN A 35 -3.87 -14.28 2.77
C ASN A 35 -3.53 -15.75 2.46
N ILE A 36 -3.24 -16.07 1.19
CA ILE A 36 -2.69 -17.38 0.82
C ILE A 36 -1.23 -17.44 1.24
N ILE A 37 -0.54 -16.31 1.11
CA ILE A 37 0.76 -16.03 1.73
C ILE A 37 0.48 -15.07 2.89
N ASN A 38 1.15 -15.28 4.04
CA ASN A 38 0.97 -14.42 5.20
C ASN A 38 1.25 -12.95 4.85
N PHE A 39 0.43 -12.03 5.38
CA PHE A 39 0.55 -10.58 5.19
C PHE A 39 1.92 -10.01 5.61
N GLU A 40 2.65 -10.71 6.47
CA GLU A 40 3.98 -10.32 6.95
C GLU A 40 5.11 -10.63 5.96
N VAL A 41 4.84 -11.39 4.89
CA VAL A 41 5.85 -11.70 3.87
C VAL A 41 6.11 -10.44 3.03
N SER A 42 7.39 -10.04 2.97
CA SER A 42 7.82 -8.90 2.18
C SER A 42 8.22 -9.31 0.78
N LEU A 43 7.87 -8.47 -0.18
CA LEU A 43 7.95 -8.67 -1.62
C LEU A 43 8.63 -7.47 -2.27
N VAL A 44 9.97 -7.52 -2.36
CA VAL A 44 10.78 -6.40 -2.86
C VAL A 44 11.19 -6.65 -4.31
N ARG A 45 10.86 -5.73 -5.21
CA ARG A 45 11.27 -5.77 -6.62
C ARG A 45 12.35 -4.73 -6.90
N ASP A 46 13.59 -5.16 -7.02
CA ASP A 46 14.68 -4.31 -7.49
C ASP A 46 14.75 -4.33 -9.03
N ILE A 47 14.35 -3.21 -9.64
CA ILE A 47 14.34 -3.04 -11.09
C ILE A 47 15.76 -2.85 -11.64
N ARG A 48 16.67 -2.22 -10.87
CA ARG A 48 18.04 -1.90 -11.32
C ARG A 48 18.89 -3.16 -11.35
N ASP A 49 18.86 -3.93 -10.26
CA ASP A 49 19.64 -5.16 -10.13
C ASP A 49 18.95 -6.39 -10.75
N ARG A 50 17.70 -6.20 -11.20
CA ARG A 50 16.83 -7.23 -11.77
C ARG A 50 16.68 -8.40 -10.81
N GLU A 51 16.24 -8.07 -9.60
CA GLU A 51 16.01 -9.02 -8.52
C GLU A 51 14.57 -8.89 -7.99
N PHE A 52 13.99 -10.03 -7.65
CA PHE A 52 12.76 -10.11 -6.88
C PHE A 52 13.08 -10.89 -5.60
N LYS A 53 12.96 -10.23 -4.45
CA LYS A 53 13.34 -10.78 -3.15
C LYS A 53 12.07 -10.98 -2.33
N ILE A 54 11.96 -12.17 -1.76
CA ILE A 54 10.86 -12.57 -0.89
C ILE A 54 11.47 -12.82 0.49
N PHE A 55 10.98 -12.12 1.50
CA PHE A 55 11.41 -12.29 2.88
C PHE A 55 10.25 -12.79 3.75
N SER A 56 10.45 -13.94 4.38
CA SER A 56 9.54 -14.53 5.36
C SER A 56 10.19 -14.65 6.75
N ASP A 57 11.40 -14.14 6.92
CA ASP A 57 12.13 -14.18 8.18
C ASP A 57 11.44 -13.32 9.25
N ALA A 58 11.57 -13.74 10.51
CA ALA A 58 11.04 -13.03 11.66
C ALA A 58 11.96 -11.86 12.08
N GLY A 59 11.41 -10.93 12.88
CA GLY A 59 12.18 -9.81 13.45
C GLY A 59 12.22 -8.54 12.59
N ARG A 60 11.56 -8.55 11.43
CA ARG A 60 11.33 -7.34 10.63
C ARG A 60 10.30 -6.44 11.30
N VAL A 61 10.56 -5.13 11.26
CA VAL A 61 9.61 -4.13 11.71
C VAL A 61 8.65 -3.85 10.57
N MET A 62 7.35 -3.93 10.85
CA MET A 62 6.29 -3.70 9.88
C MET A 62 5.52 -2.44 10.24
N ARG A 63 5.11 -1.67 9.24
CA ARG A 63 4.26 -0.50 9.37
C ARG A 63 2.97 -0.69 8.56
N PRO A 64 1.79 -0.65 9.19
CA PRO A 64 0.53 -0.72 8.46
C PRO A 64 0.24 0.61 7.76
N LEU A 65 -0.11 0.54 6.48
CA LEU A 65 -0.46 1.70 5.66
C LEU A 65 -1.75 1.43 4.87
N PHE A 66 -2.48 2.48 4.52
CA PHE A 66 -3.58 2.34 3.57
C PHE A 66 -3.06 2.13 2.16
N THR A 67 -3.72 1.26 1.41
CA THR A 67 -3.33 0.94 0.04
C THR A 67 -4.04 1.85 -0.96
N VAL A 68 -3.32 2.30 -1.99
CA VAL A 68 -3.85 3.08 -3.11
C VAL A 68 -4.06 2.19 -4.33
N GLU A 69 -5.21 2.30 -4.99
CA GLU A 69 -5.50 1.56 -6.23
C GLU A 69 -4.54 2.01 -7.35
N GLN A 70 -3.83 1.06 -7.95
CA GLN A 70 -2.81 1.31 -8.97
C GLN A 70 -3.33 1.03 -10.38
N GLU A 71 -4.33 0.16 -10.52
CA GLU A 71 -4.78 -0.36 -11.80
C GLU A 71 -6.03 0.38 -12.30
N ASP A 72 -6.09 0.59 -13.60
CA ASP A 72 -7.27 1.14 -14.27
C ASP A 72 -8.35 0.04 -14.33
N ASN A 73 -9.45 0.22 -13.59
CA ASN A 73 -10.52 -0.77 -13.35
C ASN A 73 -10.13 -1.94 -12.44
N GLY A 74 -9.49 -1.66 -11.30
CA GLY A 74 -9.20 -2.68 -10.28
C GLY A 74 -10.44 -3.44 -9.79
N GLU A 75 -10.22 -4.68 -9.32
CA GLU A 75 -11.29 -5.58 -8.82
C GLU A 75 -12.06 -4.99 -7.63
N ASN A 76 -11.48 -4.01 -6.95
CA ASN A 76 -12.05 -3.38 -5.77
C ASN A 76 -13.13 -2.34 -6.11
N GLY A 77 -13.36 -2.02 -7.39
CA GLY A 77 -14.36 -1.03 -7.81
C GLY A 77 -14.03 0.40 -7.33
N VAL A 78 -12.74 0.71 -7.24
CA VAL A 78 -12.19 2.02 -6.89
C VAL A 78 -11.42 2.55 -8.09
N GLU A 79 -11.45 3.87 -8.31
CA GLU A 79 -10.66 4.48 -9.38
C GLU A 79 -9.17 4.50 -9.03
N LYS A 80 -8.32 4.39 -10.05
CA LYS A 80 -6.87 4.53 -9.91
C LYS A 80 -6.48 5.82 -9.19
N GLY A 81 -5.57 5.70 -8.22
CA GLY A 81 -5.09 6.80 -7.40
C GLY A 81 -6.00 7.17 -6.22
N GLN A 82 -7.06 6.39 -5.95
CA GLN A 82 -7.86 6.52 -4.72
C GLN A 82 -7.51 5.42 -3.71
N LEU A 83 -7.89 5.64 -2.45
CA LEU A 83 -7.71 4.65 -1.38
C LEU A 83 -8.64 3.44 -1.59
N LEU A 84 -8.12 2.24 -1.32
CA LEU A 84 -8.94 1.02 -1.24
C LEU A 84 -9.88 1.00 -0.02
N LEU A 85 -9.57 1.82 0.99
CA LEU A 85 -10.46 2.01 2.14
C LEU A 85 -11.71 2.80 1.71
N LYS A 86 -12.89 2.20 1.90
CA LYS A 86 -14.19 2.80 1.59
C LYS A 86 -15.03 3.04 2.83
N LYS A 87 -16.06 3.88 2.70
CA LYS A 87 -17.06 4.10 3.75
C LYS A 87 -17.76 2.82 4.20
N GLU A 88 -17.96 1.86 3.29
CA GLU A 88 -18.53 0.55 3.65
C GLU A 88 -17.66 -0.21 4.65
N HIS A 89 -16.32 -0.14 4.53
CA HIS A 89 -15.39 -0.75 5.48
C HIS A 89 -15.54 -0.11 6.87
N ILE A 90 -15.60 1.22 6.93
CA ILE A 90 -15.78 1.97 8.18
C ILE A 90 -17.10 1.57 8.85
N ALA A 91 -18.19 1.48 8.10
CA ALA A 91 -19.49 1.05 8.62
C ALA A 91 -19.47 -0.40 9.16
N ARG A 92 -18.61 -1.28 8.63
CA ARG A 92 -18.41 -2.62 9.22
C ARG A 92 -17.69 -2.54 10.57
N LEU A 93 -16.62 -1.75 10.64
CA LEU A 93 -15.87 -1.53 11.89
C LEU A 93 -16.70 -0.85 12.97
N GLU A 94 -17.65 0.00 12.59
CA GLU A 94 -18.59 0.60 13.54
C GLU A 94 -19.55 -0.45 14.11
N ARG A 95 -20.07 -1.36 13.28
CA ARG A 95 -20.86 -2.51 13.74
C ARG A 95 -20.07 -3.45 14.64
N ASP A 96 -18.77 -3.62 14.36
CA ASP A 96 -17.86 -4.39 15.20
C ASP A 96 -17.70 -3.81 16.62
N LYS A 97 -18.14 -2.58 16.90
CA LYS A 97 -18.17 -2.05 18.27
C LYS A 97 -19.32 -2.63 19.09
N GLU A 98 -20.42 -2.97 18.43
CA GLU A 98 -21.59 -3.61 19.04
C GLU A 98 -21.40 -5.13 19.12
N LEU A 99 -20.69 -5.70 18.14
CA LEU A 99 -20.29 -7.10 18.14
C LEU A 99 -19.07 -7.30 19.03
N GLY A 100 -19.09 -8.28 19.94
CA GLY A 100 -17.87 -8.65 20.68
C GLY A 100 -16.81 -9.21 19.73
N LYS A 101 -15.51 -9.08 20.07
CA LYS A 101 -14.37 -9.62 19.29
C LYS A 101 -14.50 -11.10 18.92
N TYR A 102 -15.20 -11.87 19.75
CA TYR A 102 -15.41 -13.31 19.57
C TYR A 102 -16.69 -13.65 18.80
N HIS A 103 -17.43 -12.65 18.33
CA HIS A 103 -18.62 -12.86 17.52
C HIS A 103 -18.22 -13.41 16.15
N PRO A 104 -18.95 -14.40 15.58
CA PRO A 104 -18.62 -14.98 14.28
C PRO A 104 -18.55 -13.95 13.14
N ASP A 105 -19.41 -12.94 13.20
CA ASP A 105 -19.48 -11.87 12.19
C ASP A 105 -18.53 -10.68 12.46
N TYR A 106 -17.67 -10.77 13.47
CA TYR A 106 -16.69 -9.72 13.77
C TYR A 106 -15.69 -9.61 12.63
N TRP A 107 -15.62 -8.43 12.00
CA TRP A 107 -14.76 -8.21 10.83
C TRP A 107 -13.37 -7.72 11.25
N GLY A 108 -13.31 -6.63 12.03
CA GLY A 108 -12.13 -6.10 12.68
C GLY A 108 -10.97 -5.77 11.74
N TRP A 109 -9.77 -5.79 12.31
CA TRP A 109 -8.52 -5.51 11.59
C TRP A 109 -8.21 -6.57 10.52
N ASP A 110 -8.41 -7.85 10.83
CA ASP A 110 -8.20 -8.94 9.87
C ASP A 110 -9.06 -8.77 8.62
N GLY A 111 -10.26 -8.20 8.79
CA GLY A 111 -11.13 -7.81 7.71
C GLY A 111 -10.54 -6.77 6.76
N LEU A 112 -9.87 -5.75 7.30
CA LEU A 112 -9.19 -4.70 6.52
C LEU A 112 -7.97 -5.25 5.76
N LEU A 113 -7.21 -6.15 6.38
CA LEU A 113 -6.09 -6.82 5.72
C LEU A 113 -6.58 -7.68 4.56
N LYS A 114 -7.63 -8.48 4.78
CA LYS A 114 -8.21 -9.37 3.76
C LYS A 114 -8.89 -8.61 2.62
N SER A 115 -9.41 -7.40 2.87
CA SER A 115 -9.92 -6.55 1.79
C SER A 115 -8.82 -5.83 1.02
N GLY A 116 -7.56 -5.94 1.46
CA GLY A 116 -6.43 -5.21 0.88
C GLY A 116 -6.45 -3.71 1.15
N ALA A 117 -7.38 -3.23 1.98
CA ALA A 117 -7.48 -1.81 2.34
C ALA A 117 -6.26 -1.33 3.15
N VAL A 118 -5.65 -2.25 3.89
CA VAL A 118 -4.42 -2.02 4.64
C VAL A 118 -3.38 -3.07 4.24
N GLU A 119 -2.14 -2.65 4.10
CA GLU A 119 -0.98 -3.51 3.90
C GLU A 119 0.11 -3.21 4.93
N TYR A 120 0.82 -4.27 5.35
CA TYR A 120 2.02 -4.14 6.16
C TYR A 120 3.23 -3.96 5.25
N LEU A 121 3.96 -2.87 5.41
CA LEU A 121 5.22 -2.65 4.71
C LEU A 121 6.38 -2.81 5.69
N ASP A 122 7.40 -3.55 5.29
CA ASP A 122 8.68 -3.52 6.00
C ASP A 122 9.59 -2.41 5.46
N ALA A 123 10.70 -2.19 6.18
CA ALA A 123 11.65 -1.13 5.85
C ALA A 123 12.23 -1.26 4.42
N GLU A 124 12.41 -2.49 3.90
CA GLU A 124 12.92 -2.69 2.55
C GLU A 124 11.85 -2.42 1.48
N GLU A 125 10.59 -2.82 1.72
CA GLU A 125 9.45 -2.47 0.85
C GLU A 125 9.24 -0.96 0.79
N GLU A 126 9.39 -0.27 1.93
CA GLU A 126 9.25 1.19 2.02
C GLU A 126 10.21 1.95 1.09
N GLU A 127 11.41 1.43 0.80
CA GLU A 127 12.35 2.07 -0.14
C GLU A 127 11.83 2.13 -1.59
N THR A 128 10.91 1.23 -1.93
CA THR A 128 10.31 1.14 -3.27
C THR A 128 8.90 1.73 -3.35
N ALA A 129 8.31 2.05 -2.20
CA ALA A 129 6.96 2.59 -2.08
C ALA A 129 6.96 4.12 -2.17
N MET A 130 5.86 4.66 -2.71
CA MET A 130 5.54 6.09 -2.64
C MET A 130 4.37 6.27 -1.67
N ILE A 131 4.62 6.93 -0.53
CA ILE A 131 3.65 7.08 0.56
C ILE A 131 3.21 8.55 0.65
N CYS A 132 1.91 8.82 0.58
CA CYS A 132 1.36 10.14 0.90
C CYS A 132 1.03 10.27 2.39
N MET A 133 1.04 11.50 2.91
CA MET A 133 0.90 11.76 4.35
C MET A 133 -0.56 11.85 4.79
N THR A 134 -1.45 12.35 3.94
CA THR A 134 -2.88 12.42 4.24
C THR A 134 -3.72 12.08 3.02
N PRO A 135 -4.96 11.60 3.21
CA PRO A 135 -5.89 11.33 2.10
C PRO A 135 -6.19 12.57 1.26
N GLU A 136 -6.24 13.76 1.86
CA GLU A 136 -6.49 15.00 1.12
C GLU A 136 -5.34 15.31 0.15
N ASP A 137 -4.10 15.03 0.55
CA ASP A 137 -2.94 15.17 -0.33
C ASP A 137 -3.01 14.14 -1.47
N LEU A 138 -3.60 12.96 -1.27
CA LEU A 138 -3.82 12.02 -2.38
C LEU A 138 -4.86 12.57 -3.38
N ASP A 139 -5.98 13.09 -2.88
CA ASP A 139 -7.06 13.64 -3.72
C ASP A 139 -6.62 14.88 -4.49
N MET A 140 -5.94 15.81 -3.83
CA MET A 140 -5.37 16.99 -4.48
C MET A 140 -4.40 16.58 -5.60
N TYR A 141 -3.59 15.54 -5.39
CA TYR A 141 -2.65 15.01 -6.38
C TYR A 141 -3.39 14.47 -7.61
N ARG A 142 -4.42 13.66 -7.37
CA ARG A 142 -5.28 13.08 -8.41
C ARG A 142 -5.98 14.18 -9.22
N LEU A 143 -6.60 15.15 -8.56
CA LEU A 143 -7.28 16.27 -9.22
C LEU A 143 -6.32 17.12 -10.06
N THR A 144 -5.13 17.41 -9.53
CA THR A 144 -4.10 18.15 -10.27
C THR A 144 -3.63 17.40 -11.52
N LYS A 145 -3.44 16.07 -11.42
CA LYS A 145 -3.08 15.23 -12.58
C LYS A 145 -4.18 15.18 -13.64
N LEU A 146 -5.45 15.29 -13.25
CA LEU A 146 -6.58 15.39 -14.16
C LEU A 146 -6.73 16.81 -14.77
N GLY A 147 -5.90 17.77 -14.39
CA GLY A 147 -5.91 19.13 -14.91
C GLY A 147 -6.89 20.07 -14.21
N PHE A 148 -7.49 19.67 -13.10
CA PHE A 148 -8.33 20.56 -12.30
C PHE A 148 -7.46 21.56 -11.53
N GLN A 149 -7.92 22.80 -11.44
CA GLN A 149 -7.30 23.79 -10.56
C GLN A 149 -7.70 23.51 -9.12
N VAL A 150 -6.73 23.06 -8.33
CA VAL A 150 -6.89 22.83 -6.89
C VAL A 150 -6.39 24.08 -6.17
N HIS A 151 -7.27 24.79 -5.47
CA HIS A 151 -6.87 25.93 -4.66
C HIS A 151 -6.25 25.44 -3.35
N ASP A 152 -4.95 25.69 -3.16
CA ASP A 152 -4.29 25.39 -1.91
C ASP A 152 -4.64 26.47 -0.86
N ASN A 153 -5.45 26.08 0.12
CA ASN A 153 -5.80 26.92 1.26
C ASN A 153 -4.80 26.78 2.43
N SER A 154 -3.69 26.07 2.25
CA SER A 154 -2.70 25.91 3.31
C SER A 154 -2.01 27.25 3.64
N GLY A 155 -1.76 27.48 4.92
CA GLY A 155 -1.28 28.78 5.42
C GLY A 155 -2.34 29.89 5.48
N VAL A 156 -3.60 29.64 5.12
CA VAL A 156 -4.70 30.60 5.33
C VAL A 156 -5.18 30.50 6.78
N GLY A 157 -4.91 31.55 7.57
CA GLY A 157 -5.18 31.57 9.01
C GLY A 157 -4.13 30.80 9.79
N ASN A 158 -4.55 29.95 10.73
CA ASN A 158 -3.65 29.17 11.60
C ASN A 158 -3.52 27.69 11.17
N ASN A 159 -3.90 27.34 9.94
CA ASN A 159 -3.77 25.96 9.46
C ASN A 159 -2.31 25.63 9.07
N ARG A 160 -1.97 24.34 9.12
CA ARG A 160 -0.64 23.86 8.72
C ARG A 160 -0.36 24.22 7.26
N ILE A 161 0.82 24.77 6.99
CA ILE A 161 1.34 24.95 5.63
C ILE A 161 1.69 23.57 5.07
N ARG A 162 1.12 23.24 3.92
CA ARG A 162 1.36 21.94 3.26
C ARG A 162 2.55 22.03 2.33
N THR A 163 3.21 20.90 2.12
CA THR A 163 4.30 20.83 1.15
C THR A 163 3.70 20.94 -0.25
N LYS A 164 4.28 21.79 -1.10
CA LYS A 164 3.86 21.88 -2.50
C LYS A 164 4.03 20.53 -3.18
N MET A 165 3.01 20.10 -3.91
CA MET A 165 3.08 18.85 -4.66
C MET A 165 4.15 18.91 -5.73
N ASN A 166 4.98 17.87 -5.77
CA ASN A 166 5.88 17.67 -6.88
C ASN A 166 5.12 17.02 -8.05
N MET A 167 4.95 17.78 -9.15
CA MET A 167 4.25 17.32 -10.35
C MET A 167 4.98 16.17 -11.09
N THR A 168 6.27 15.96 -10.82
CA THR A 168 7.04 14.83 -11.38
C THR A 168 6.76 13.51 -10.69
N THR A 169 6.04 13.52 -9.56
CA THR A 169 5.58 12.28 -8.92
C THR A 169 4.70 11.50 -9.91
N HIS A 170 4.96 10.20 -10.06
CA HIS A 170 4.27 9.35 -11.02
C HIS A 170 2.96 8.79 -10.45
N ALA A 171 3.00 8.18 -9.27
CA ALA A 171 1.84 7.69 -8.55
C ALA A 171 2.19 7.46 -7.07
N TYR A 172 1.22 7.61 -6.18
CA TYR A 172 1.33 7.13 -4.81
C TYR A 172 0.85 5.69 -4.74
N THR A 173 1.56 4.87 -3.98
CA THR A 173 1.24 3.44 -3.75
C THR A 173 0.47 3.22 -2.45
N HIS A 174 0.74 4.05 -1.45
CA HIS A 174 0.20 3.93 -0.10
C HIS A 174 -0.08 5.31 0.51
N CYS A 175 -0.88 5.33 1.56
CA CYS A 175 -1.16 6.51 2.37
C CYS A 175 -0.94 6.16 3.85
N GLU A 176 -0.31 7.09 4.57
CA GLU A 176 -0.18 7.01 6.02
C GLU A 176 -1.56 6.95 6.69
N ILE A 177 -1.69 6.13 7.74
CA ILE A 177 -2.95 6.03 8.50
C ILE A 177 -3.16 7.32 9.29
N HIS A 178 -2.14 7.71 10.06
CA HIS A 178 -2.12 9.01 10.71
C HIS A 178 -0.69 9.38 11.15
N PRO A 179 -0.18 10.60 10.87
CA PRO A 179 1.19 10.98 11.20
C PRO A 179 1.57 10.88 12.69
N SER A 180 0.60 10.90 13.60
CA SER A 180 0.87 10.73 15.05
C SER A 180 1.34 9.32 15.41
N MET A 181 1.09 8.33 14.56
CA MET A 181 1.52 6.94 14.79
C MET A 181 3.04 6.76 14.67
N LEU A 182 3.76 7.80 14.23
CA LEU A 182 5.22 7.86 14.23
C LEU A 182 5.81 8.17 15.61
N LEU A 183 4.99 8.60 16.56
CA LEU A 183 5.45 8.95 17.91
C LEU A 183 5.68 7.67 18.72
N GLY A 184 6.77 7.66 19.48
CA GLY A 184 7.05 6.61 20.47
C GLY A 184 6.12 6.71 21.68
N VAL A 185 6.16 5.65 22.50
CA VAL A 185 5.48 5.57 23.81
C VAL A 185 6.31 6.27 24.88
#